data_AF-A0A432NM61-F1
#
_entry.id   AF-A0A432NM61-F1
#
_cell.length_a   1.000
_cell.length_b   1.000
_cell.length_c   1.000
_cell.angle_alpha   90.00
_cell.angle_beta   90.00
_cell.angle_gamma   90.00
#
_symmetry.space_group_name_H-M   'P 1'
#
loop_
_entity.id
_entity.type
_entity.pdbx_description
1 polymer ?
#
loop_
_entity_poly.entity_id
_entity_poly.type
_entity_poly.pdbx_seq_one_letter_code
_entity_poly.pdbx_strand_id
1 'polypeptide(L)'
;MDADMWDRAFYDDGEWVSWSDVEEQLQCQEWRAKYPNAIRSLIPYFEELLSLAESYHLETGRHLNAYGDIGELFGAITYGVKLNKNYAQGADGRLGNDHVEIKTITPFKSNDEVSVKVSGNFSKLLVVKINADFEVSSRMVDRSKLPKTAKPFWRIRWSDLPHIE
;
A
#
# COMPACT_ATOMS: atom_id res chain seq x y z
N MET A 1 -13.10 14.97 -36.74
CA MET A 1 -12.34 14.42 -37.86
C MET A 1 -10.90 14.33 -37.42
N ASP A 2 -10.32 13.17 -37.11
CA ASP A 2 -10.93 11.83 -37.03
C ASP A 2 -10.36 11.10 -35.80
N ALA A 3 -11.25 10.49 -35.02
CA ALA A 3 -10.90 9.77 -33.80
C ALA A 3 -11.11 8.28 -34.05
N ASP A 4 -10.15 7.65 -34.73
CA ASP A 4 -10.28 6.28 -35.23
C ASP A 4 -8.94 5.53 -35.10
N MET A 5 -8.60 5.14 -33.87
CA MET A 5 -7.47 4.21 -33.61
C MET A 5 -7.53 3.46 -32.26
N TRP A 6 -8.72 3.28 -31.67
CA TRP A 6 -8.91 2.38 -30.51
C TRP A 6 -9.35 1.00 -31.00
N ASP A 7 -8.48 0.38 -31.81
CA ASP A 7 -8.85 -0.74 -32.68
C ASP A 7 -8.90 -2.10 -31.94
N ARG A 8 -10.13 -2.49 -31.56
CA ARG A 8 -10.71 -3.85 -31.58
C ARG A 8 -10.24 -4.92 -30.57
N ALA A 9 -11.23 -5.42 -29.83
CA ALA A 9 -11.41 -6.86 -29.54
C ALA A 9 -12.91 -7.23 -29.44
N PHE A 10 -13.29 -8.45 -29.86
CA PHE A 10 -14.62 -9.09 -29.80
C PHE A 10 -14.40 -10.62 -29.64
N TYR A 11 -15.32 -11.49 -29.21
CA TYR A 11 -16.74 -11.43 -28.80
C TYR A 11 -16.84 -11.84 -27.28
N ASP A 12 -17.91 -12.31 -26.62
CA ASP A 12 -19.22 -12.87 -27.00
C ASP A 12 -20.24 -12.84 -25.82
N ASP A 13 -21.15 -11.86 -25.79
CA ASP A 13 -22.48 -11.88 -25.12
C ASP A 13 -23.19 -10.51 -25.15
N GLY A 14 -22.44 -9.41 -25.30
CA GLY A 14 -22.98 -8.10 -25.69
C GLY A 14 -23.18 -7.09 -24.56
N GLU A 15 -22.64 -7.33 -23.37
CA GLU A 15 -22.45 -6.26 -22.37
C GLU A 15 -21.13 -5.51 -22.63
N TRP A 16 -21.13 -4.19 -22.40
CA TRP A 16 -19.95 -3.36 -22.57
C TRP A 16 -19.00 -3.54 -21.39
N VAL A 17 -17.97 -4.36 -21.58
CA VAL A 17 -16.83 -4.48 -20.65
C VAL A 17 -15.78 -3.44 -21.04
N SER A 18 -15.44 -2.55 -20.11
CA SER A 18 -14.40 -1.52 -20.32
C SER A 18 -13.01 -2.16 -20.28
N TRP A 19 -12.02 -1.53 -20.92
CA TRP A 19 -10.63 -1.99 -20.86
C TRP A 19 -10.08 -2.03 -19.42
N SER A 20 -10.57 -1.13 -18.55
CA SER A 20 -10.34 -1.18 -17.10
C SER A 20 -10.67 -2.55 -16.50
N ASP A 21 -11.78 -3.15 -16.92
CA ASP A 21 -12.36 -4.33 -16.29
C ASP A 21 -11.62 -5.59 -16.75
N VAL A 22 -11.06 -5.57 -17.97
CA VAL A 22 -10.15 -6.60 -18.50
C VAL A 22 -8.80 -6.56 -17.78
N GLU A 23 -8.28 -5.35 -17.54
CA GLU A 23 -6.99 -5.13 -16.86
C GLU A 23 -7.10 -5.46 -15.37
N GLU A 24 -8.21 -5.10 -14.71
CA GLU A 24 -8.58 -5.51 -13.35
C GLU A 24 -8.71 -7.04 -13.22
N GLN A 25 -9.34 -7.71 -14.20
CA GLN A 25 -9.45 -9.18 -14.19
C GLN A 25 -8.10 -9.87 -14.37
N LEU A 26 -7.21 -9.36 -15.23
CA LEU A 26 -5.88 -9.91 -15.43
C LEU A 26 -4.99 -9.69 -14.20
N GLN A 27 -4.95 -8.48 -13.66
CA GLN A 27 -4.25 -8.19 -12.39
C GLN A 27 -4.80 -9.05 -11.25
N CYS A 28 -6.13 -9.21 -11.15
CA CYS A 28 -6.74 -10.10 -10.17
C CYS A 28 -6.21 -11.54 -10.27
N GLN A 29 -6.01 -12.08 -11.48
CA GLN A 29 -5.47 -13.43 -11.69
C GLN A 29 -4.00 -13.54 -11.30
N GLU A 30 -3.14 -12.60 -11.70
CA GLU A 30 -1.73 -12.58 -11.27
C GLU A 30 -1.60 -12.43 -9.74
N TRP A 31 -2.45 -11.60 -9.14
CA TRP A 31 -2.53 -11.44 -7.69
C TRP A 31 -3.15 -12.66 -6.99
N ARG A 32 -3.89 -13.56 -7.69
CA ARG A 32 -4.26 -14.88 -7.13
C ARG A 32 -3.04 -15.76 -6.92
N ALA A 33 -2.12 -15.77 -7.89
CA ALA A 33 -0.89 -16.55 -7.81
C ALA A 33 0.10 -15.95 -6.80
N LYS A 34 0.29 -14.63 -6.83
CA LYS A 34 1.27 -13.92 -5.99
C LYS A 34 0.81 -13.81 -4.52
N TYR A 35 -0.47 -13.53 -4.28
CA TYR A 35 -1.01 -13.22 -2.96
C TYR A 35 -2.36 -13.94 -2.70
N PRO A 36 -2.33 -15.25 -2.38
CA PRO A 36 -3.55 -16.04 -2.20
C PRO A 36 -4.42 -15.59 -1.02
N ASN A 37 -3.83 -14.91 -0.01
CA ASN A 37 -4.51 -14.43 1.19
C ASN A 37 -4.91 -12.94 1.14
N ALA A 38 -4.72 -12.27 -0.01
CA ALA A 38 -5.09 -10.86 -0.20
C ALA A 38 -6.60 -10.63 0.03
N ILE A 39 -6.96 -9.58 0.79
CA ILE A 39 -8.36 -9.17 0.92
C ILE A 39 -8.74 -8.33 -0.31
N ARG A 40 -8.96 -8.99 -1.46
CA ARG A 40 -9.15 -8.30 -2.76
C ARG A 40 -10.35 -7.35 -2.81
N SER A 41 -11.36 -7.56 -1.97
CA SER A 41 -12.48 -6.61 -1.80
C SER A 41 -12.05 -5.25 -1.24
N LEU A 42 -10.78 -5.08 -0.84
CA LEU A 42 -10.21 -3.79 -0.44
C LEU A 42 -9.59 -3.00 -1.60
N ILE A 43 -9.41 -3.61 -2.79
CA ILE A 43 -8.73 -2.98 -3.93
C ILE A 43 -9.44 -1.71 -4.40
N PRO A 44 -10.78 -1.70 -4.66
CA PRO A 44 -11.45 -0.48 -5.10
C PRO A 44 -11.32 0.67 -4.10
N TYR A 45 -11.41 0.38 -2.79
CA TYR A 45 -11.23 1.41 -1.74
C TYR A 45 -9.80 1.95 -1.68
N PHE A 46 -8.78 1.14 -2.02
CA PHE A 46 -7.40 1.61 -2.10
C PHE A 46 -7.19 2.52 -3.31
N GLU A 47 -7.71 2.12 -4.48
CA GLU A 47 -7.58 2.87 -5.73
C GLU A 47 -8.36 4.19 -5.69
N GLU A 48 -9.62 4.17 -5.25
CA GLU A 48 -10.43 5.38 -5.03
C GLU A 48 -9.74 6.35 -4.05
N LEU A 49 -9.19 5.85 -2.93
CA LEU A 49 -8.57 6.70 -1.92
C LEU A 49 -7.23 7.28 -2.37
N LEU A 50 -6.45 6.52 -3.15
CA LEU A 50 -5.19 7.00 -3.75
C LEU A 50 -5.47 8.03 -4.84
N SER A 51 -6.39 7.75 -5.76
CA SER A 51 -6.79 8.65 -6.84
C SER A 51 -7.45 9.94 -6.31
N LEU A 52 -8.24 9.86 -5.24
CA LEU A 52 -8.79 11.03 -4.56
C LEU A 52 -7.69 11.88 -3.90
N ALA A 53 -6.67 11.23 -3.29
CA ALA A 53 -5.55 11.95 -2.69
C ALA A 53 -4.64 12.61 -3.74
N GLU A 54 -4.50 12.02 -4.92
CA GLU A 54 -3.77 12.57 -6.07
C GLU A 54 -4.53 13.74 -6.70
N SER A 55 -5.76 13.53 -7.16
CA SER A 55 -6.58 14.55 -7.81
C SER A 55 -6.80 15.78 -6.92
N TYR A 56 -7.04 15.58 -5.61
CA TYR A 56 -7.11 16.67 -4.64
C TYR A 56 -5.79 17.45 -4.54
N HIS A 57 -4.64 16.77 -4.63
CA HIS A 57 -3.34 17.42 -4.61
C HIS A 57 -3.06 18.23 -5.87
N LEU A 58 -3.33 17.65 -7.05
CA LEU A 58 -3.15 18.31 -8.34
C LEU A 58 -4.02 19.57 -8.46
N GLU A 59 -5.28 19.51 -8.00
CA GLU A 59 -6.22 20.63 -8.05
C GLU A 59 -5.89 21.74 -7.02
N THR A 60 -5.47 21.37 -5.80
CA THR A 60 -5.40 22.34 -4.68
C THR A 60 -3.99 22.67 -4.18
N GLY A 61 -2.97 21.91 -4.59
CA GLY A 61 -1.63 21.94 -4.00
C GLY A 61 -1.54 21.47 -2.55
N ARG A 62 -2.63 20.92 -1.98
CA ARG A 62 -2.71 20.44 -0.59
C ARG A 62 -2.71 18.91 -0.53
N HIS A 63 -2.66 18.35 0.66
CA HIS A 63 -2.63 16.91 0.87
C HIS A 63 -3.73 16.46 1.85
N LEU A 64 -4.33 15.31 1.60
CA LEU A 64 -5.26 14.66 2.52
C LEU A 64 -4.51 14.01 3.69
N ASN A 65 -5.21 13.73 4.79
CA ASN A 65 -4.64 13.02 5.94
C ASN A 65 -4.84 11.48 5.87
N ALA A 66 -5.05 10.93 4.68
CA ALA A 66 -5.45 9.53 4.44
C ALA A 66 -4.29 8.56 4.16
N TYR A 67 -3.04 9.04 4.09
CA TYR A 67 -1.89 8.20 3.69
C TYR A 67 -1.57 7.08 4.69
N GLY A 68 -2.00 7.18 5.95
CA GLY A 68 -1.95 6.07 6.90
C GLY A 68 -2.85 4.93 6.43
N ASP A 69 -4.12 5.23 6.19
CA ASP A 69 -5.14 4.29 5.74
C ASP A 69 -4.78 3.66 4.38
N ILE A 70 -4.25 4.44 3.43
CA ILE A 70 -3.73 3.94 2.15
C ILE A 70 -2.62 2.89 2.37
N GLY A 71 -1.70 3.13 3.32
CA GLY A 71 -0.63 2.19 3.66
C GLY A 71 -1.14 0.91 4.33
N GLU A 72 -2.16 1.01 5.18
CA GLU A 72 -2.82 -0.13 5.81
C GLU A 72 -3.58 -0.98 4.80
N LEU A 73 -4.36 -0.35 3.90
CA LEU A 73 -5.02 -1.02 2.78
C LEU A 73 -4.01 -1.73 1.88
N PHE A 74 -2.94 -1.05 1.49
CA PHE A 74 -1.86 -1.65 0.70
C PHE A 74 -1.26 -2.88 1.41
N GLY A 75 -1.04 -2.81 2.72
CA GLY A 75 -0.55 -3.94 3.53
C GLY A 75 -1.51 -5.13 3.57
N ALA A 76 -2.82 -4.87 3.71
CA ALA A 76 -3.86 -5.89 3.70
C ALA A 76 -4.02 -6.56 2.34
N ILE A 77 -3.91 -5.78 1.26
CA ILE A 77 -4.01 -6.22 -0.13
C ILE A 77 -2.77 -7.02 -0.53
N THR A 78 -1.56 -6.46 -0.38
CA THR A 78 -0.34 -7.05 -0.97
C THR A 78 0.33 -8.10 -0.08
N TYR A 79 0.13 -8.08 1.24
CA TYR A 79 0.73 -9.08 2.14
C TYR A 79 -0.31 -9.97 2.83
N GLY A 80 -1.62 -9.70 2.68
CA GLY A 80 -2.66 -10.39 3.44
C GLY A 80 -2.65 -10.04 4.93
N VAL A 81 -2.17 -8.84 5.31
CA VAL A 81 -2.22 -8.37 6.70
C VAL A 81 -3.68 -8.23 7.14
N LYS A 82 -4.05 -8.93 8.20
CA LYS A 82 -5.34 -8.78 8.86
C LYS A 82 -5.26 -7.56 9.78
N LEU A 83 -5.79 -6.44 9.32
CA LEU A 83 -5.82 -5.20 10.09
C LEU A 83 -6.59 -5.39 11.40
N ASN A 84 -6.12 -4.73 12.46
CA ASN A 84 -6.83 -4.68 13.73
C ASN A 84 -8.02 -3.71 13.65
N LYS A 85 -8.91 -3.76 14.64
CA LYS A 85 -9.96 -2.73 14.76
C LYS A 85 -9.33 -1.37 15.06
N ASN A 86 -9.94 -0.30 14.54
CA ASN A 86 -9.55 1.08 14.83
C ASN A 86 -9.35 1.29 16.34
N TYR A 87 -8.28 2.00 16.70
CA TYR A 87 -7.87 2.29 18.08
C TYR A 87 -7.48 1.07 18.94
N ALA A 88 -7.22 -0.11 18.34
CA ALA A 88 -6.59 -1.22 19.05
C ALA A 88 -5.21 -0.81 19.61
N GLN A 89 -4.89 -1.24 20.82
CA GLN A 89 -3.55 -1.05 21.39
C GLN A 89 -2.59 -2.12 20.86
N GLY A 90 -1.55 -1.71 20.16
CA GLY A 90 -0.52 -2.61 19.64
C GLY A 90 -0.01 -2.16 18.28
N ALA A 91 0.26 -3.14 17.42
CA ALA A 91 0.57 -2.95 16.01
C ALA A 91 -0.71 -2.82 15.16
N ASP A 92 -0.57 -2.35 13.93
CA ASP A 92 -1.69 -2.01 13.06
C ASP A 92 -2.42 -3.26 12.49
N GLY A 93 -1.73 -4.39 12.36
CA GLY A 93 -2.36 -5.67 11.97
C GLY A 93 -1.56 -6.92 12.31
N ARG A 94 -1.97 -8.07 11.77
CA ARG A 94 -1.29 -9.36 11.92
C ARG A 94 -1.12 -10.12 10.60
N LEU A 95 0.02 -10.78 10.44
CA LEU A 95 0.31 -11.70 9.34
C LEU A 95 0.61 -13.09 9.92
N GLY A 96 -0.39 -13.98 9.88
CA GLY A 96 -0.33 -15.24 10.63
C GLY A 96 -0.18 -14.99 12.12
N ASN A 97 0.95 -15.42 12.70
CA ASN A 97 1.27 -15.17 14.12
C ASN A 97 1.97 -13.82 14.36
N ASP A 98 2.56 -13.21 13.33
CA ASP A 98 3.31 -11.97 13.46
C ASP A 98 2.41 -10.76 13.68
N HIS A 99 2.90 -9.81 14.49
CA HIS A 99 2.30 -8.50 14.67
C HIS A 99 3.02 -7.52 13.73
N VAL A 100 2.26 -6.85 12.86
CA VAL A 100 2.79 -6.01 11.78
C VAL A 100 2.49 -4.55 12.10
N GLU A 101 3.53 -3.78 12.37
CA GLU A 101 3.48 -2.32 12.37
C GLU A 101 3.57 -1.84 10.92
N ILE A 102 2.70 -0.93 10.50
CA ILE A 102 2.67 -0.32 9.17
C ILE A 102 3.02 1.16 9.32
N LYS A 103 3.91 1.69 8.47
CA LYS A 103 4.22 3.12 8.41
C LYS A 103 4.33 3.61 6.99
N THR A 104 3.62 4.70 6.68
CA THR A 104 3.65 5.33 5.36
C THR A 104 4.66 6.48 5.31
N ILE A 105 5.51 6.49 4.29
CA ILE A 105 6.25 7.66 3.81
C ILE A 105 5.32 8.36 2.80
N THR A 106 4.94 9.60 3.11
CA THR A 106 3.97 10.40 2.34
C THR A 106 4.62 11.09 1.13
N PRO A 107 3.84 11.40 0.06
CA PRO A 107 4.38 11.95 -1.19
C PRO A 107 5.15 13.28 -1.02
N PHE A 108 4.78 14.08 -0.02
CA PHE A 108 5.40 15.36 0.31
C PHE A 108 6.58 15.28 1.29
N LYS A 109 6.99 14.08 1.71
CA LYS A 109 8.04 13.95 2.74
C LYS A 109 9.43 14.03 2.11
N SER A 110 10.15 15.12 2.41
CA SER A 110 11.51 15.36 1.90
C SER A 110 12.56 14.34 2.35
N ASN A 111 12.32 13.66 3.48
CA ASN A 111 13.19 12.62 4.02
C ASN A 111 12.51 11.26 3.97
N ASP A 112 13.08 10.34 3.17
CA ASP A 112 12.71 8.93 3.07
C ASP A 112 13.02 8.14 4.36
N GLU A 113 12.39 8.51 5.47
CA GLU A 113 12.52 7.81 6.76
C GLU A 113 11.18 7.63 7.47
N VAL A 114 11.07 6.58 8.29
CA VAL A 114 9.98 6.39 9.26
C VAL A 114 10.52 6.43 10.69
N SER A 115 9.67 6.89 11.62
CA SER A 115 9.95 6.83 13.06
C SER A 115 9.04 5.82 13.73
N VAL A 116 9.61 4.85 14.45
CA VAL A 116 8.88 3.72 15.05
C VAL A 116 9.25 3.62 16.53
N LYS A 117 8.24 3.47 17.41
CA LYS A 117 8.46 3.33 18.87
C LYS A 117 9.13 2.00 19.18
N VAL A 118 10.24 2.03 19.92
CA VAL A 118 10.94 0.80 20.36
C VAL A 118 10.06 0.00 21.34
N SER A 119 9.21 0.66 22.11
CA SER A 119 8.24 0.02 23.00
C SER A 119 6.99 -0.55 22.31
N GLY A 120 6.81 -0.36 20.99
CA GLY A 120 5.67 -0.92 20.26
C GLY A 120 5.68 -2.45 20.24
N ASN A 121 4.50 -3.09 20.33
CA ASN A 121 4.37 -4.54 20.33
C ASN A 121 4.15 -5.07 18.90
N PHE A 122 5.25 -5.17 18.14
CA PHE A 122 5.28 -5.73 16.78
C PHE A 122 6.44 -6.71 16.61
N SER A 123 6.34 -7.64 15.65
CA SER A 123 7.44 -8.53 15.23
C SER A 123 7.94 -8.24 13.83
N LYS A 124 7.13 -7.59 12.97
CA LYS A 124 7.53 -7.10 11.64
C LYS A 124 7.14 -5.62 11.48
N LEU A 125 7.95 -4.89 10.73
CA LEU A 125 7.64 -3.54 10.26
C LEU A 125 7.46 -3.58 8.75
N LEU A 126 6.31 -3.12 8.27
CA LEU A 126 6.04 -2.82 6.88
C LEU A 126 6.16 -1.30 6.69
N VAL A 127 7.05 -0.88 5.81
CA VAL A 127 7.08 0.51 5.34
C VAL A 127 6.48 0.57 3.95
N VAL A 128 5.46 1.40 3.79
CA VAL A 128 4.88 1.75 2.49
C VAL A 128 5.39 3.14 2.12
N LYS A 129 5.81 3.34 0.87
CA LYS A 129 6.21 4.64 0.35
C LYS A 129 5.33 4.99 -0.84
N ILE A 130 4.74 6.17 -0.77
CA ILE A 130 4.02 6.82 -1.87
C ILE A 130 4.93 7.95 -2.34
N ASN A 131 5.33 7.99 -3.61
CA ASN A 131 6.20 9.05 -4.15
C ASN A 131 5.37 10.26 -4.63
N ALA A 132 6.05 11.31 -5.13
CA ALA A 132 5.39 12.53 -5.59
C ALA A 132 4.40 12.29 -6.75
N ASP A 133 4.67 11.26 -7.55
CA ASP A 133 3.86 10.79 -8.69
C ASP A 133 2.78 9.76 -8.25
N PHE A 134 2.51 9.69 -6.94
CA PHE A 134 1.55 8.79 -6.28
C PHE A 134 1.76 7.28 -6.49
N GLU A 135 2.88 6.86 -7.08
CA GLU A 135 3.28 5.46 -7.18
C GLU A 135 3.56 4.86 -5.80
N VAL A 136 3.06 3.64 -5.56
CA VAL A 136 3.15 2.97 -4.26
C VAL A 136 4.14 1.81 -4.29
N SER A 137 5.07 1.83 -3.35
CA SER A 137 6.08 0.79 -3.14
C SER A 137 6.12 0.37 -1.66
N SER A 138 6.69 -0.79 -1.35
CA SER A 138 6.81 -1.23 0.04
C SER A 138 8.06 -2.06 0.33
N ARG A 139 8.46 -2.11 1.60
CA ARG A 139 9.53 -2.97 2.12
C ARG A 139 9.14 -3.49 3.50
N MET A 140 9.28 -4.80 3.73
CA MET A 140 9.01 -5.42 5.02
C MET A 140 10.31 -5.91 5.68
N VAL A 141 10.44 -5.69 6.99
CA VAL A 141 11.61 -6.10 7.77
C VAL A 141 11.21 -6.74 9.10
N ASP A 142 11.89 -7.82 9.48
CA ASP A 142 11.75 -8.42 10.80
C ASP A 142 12.33 -7.51 11.88
N ARG A 143 11.63 -7.34 13.00
CA ARG A 143 12.10 -6.52 14.13
C ARG A 143 13.45 -6.99 14.68
N SER A 144 13.75 -8.28 14.58
CA SER A 144 15.05 -8.87 14.98
C SER A 144 16.22 -8.38 14.13
N LYS A 145 15.97 -7.86 12.92
CA LYS A 145 16.97 -7.27 12.02
C LYS A 145 17.13 -5.75 12.21
N LEU A 146 16.26 -5.11 12.99
CA LEU A 146 16.40 -3.67 13.31
C LEU A 146 17.56 -3.44 14.29
N PRO A 147 18.32 -2.32 14.15
CA PRO A 147 19.48 -2.06 14.99
C PRO A 147 19.07 -1.83 16.46
N LYS A 148 19.84 -2.34 17.41
CA LYS A 148 19.63 -2.01 18.84
C LYS A 148 19.87 -0.52 19.06
N THR A 149 18.98 0.13 19.82
CA THR A 149 19.09 1.55 20.17
C THR A 149 18.65 1.79 21.61
N ALA A 150 19.29 2.75 22.28
CA ALA A 150 18.87 3.26 23.59
C ALA A 150 17.84 4.40 23.45
N LYS A 151 17.55 4.88 22.23
CA LYS A 151 16.55 5.93 21.97
C LYS A 151 15.14 5.34 22.02
N PRO A 152 14.11 6.11 22.44
CA PRO A 152 12.72 5.62 22.46
C PRO A 152 12.12 5.33 21.07
N PHE A 153 12.77 5.82 20.01
CA PHE A 153 12.37 5.58 18.62
C PHE A 153 13.55 5.08 17.78
N TRP A 154 13.26 4.15 16.88
CA TRP A 154 14.05 3.96 15.66
C TRP A 154 13.73 5.06 14.65
N ARG A 155 14.75 5.57 13.96
CA ARG A 155 14.60 6.22 12.66
C ARG A 155 15.19 5.29 11.63
N ILE A 156 14.39 4.91 10.64
CA ILE A 156 14.73 3.90 9.64
C ILE A 156 14.58 4.56 8.29
N ARG A 157 15.67 4.66 7.53
CA ARG A 157 15.62 5.19 6.16
C ARG A 157 15.16 4.09 5.20
N TRP A 158 14.47 4.50 4.14
CA TRP A 158 14.00 3.60 3.07
C TRP A 158 15.14 2.79 2.46
N SER A 159 16.31 3.43 2.25
CA SER A 159 17.53 2.81 1.74
C SER A 159 18.06 1.67 2.61
N ASP A 160 17.80 1.71 3.92
CA ASP A 160 18.37 0.79 4.89
C ASP A 160 17.48 -0.46 5.10
N LEU A 161 16.30 -0.49 4.45
CA LEU A 161 15.38 -1.62 4.42
C LEU A 161 15.72 -2.57 3.25
N PRO A 162 15.52 -3.89 3.41
CA PRO A 162 15.76 -4.84 2.32
C PRO A 162 14.87 -4.54 1.12
N HIS A 163 15.42 -4.72 -0.08
CA HIS A 163 14.59 -4.88 -1.27
C HIS A 163 13.83 -6.21 -1.19
N ILE A 164 12.62 -6.22 -1.73
CA ILE A 164 11.87 -7.44 -2.01
C ILE A 164 12.25 -7.82 -3.44
N GLU A 165 12.82 -9.01 -3.61
CA GLU A 165 12.99 -9.69 -4.90
C GLU A 165 11.66 -10.26 -5.39
#